data_AF-A0A1V6C0Y6-F1
#
_entry.id   AF-A0A1V6C0Y6-F1
#
_cell.length_a   1.000
_cell.length_b   1.000
_cell.length_c   1.000
_cell.angle_alpha   90.00
_cell.angle_beta   90.00
_cell.angle_gamma   90.00
#
_symmetry.space_group_name_H-M   'P 1'
#
loop_
_entity.id
_entity.type
_entity.pdbx_description
1 polymer ?
#
loop_
_entity_poly.entity_id
_entity_poly.type
_entity_poly.pdbx_seq_one_letter_code
_entity_poly.pdbx_strand_id
1 'polypeptide(L)' 'MHKAYRNKPLDIAQRFINRFISSVRYKVEQTIGTLKRGYQFFRMRYKGLEKGNMEFLLNAMAFNLKKAAAMIE' A
#
# COMPACT_ATOMS: atom_id res chain seq x y z
N MET A 1 -11.80 9.57 5.34
CA MET A 1 -10.81 10.56 5.85
C MET A 1 -11.48 11.92 5.83
N HIS A 2 -11.71 12.52 6.99
CA HIS A 2 -12.33 13.83 7.10
C HIS A 2 -11.37 14.88 6.51
N LYS A 3 -11.92 15.83 5.75
CA LYS A 3 -11.16 16.94 5.18
C LYS A 3 -11.57 18.23 5.89
N ALA A 4 -10.59 19.05 6.21
CA ALA A 4 -10.85 20.42 6.62
C ALA A 4 -11.27 21.24 5.39
N TYR A 5 -12.15 22.21 5.60
CA TYR A 5 -12.56 23.17 4.59
C TYR A 5 -12.42 24.59 5.12
N ARG A 6 -12.54 25.60 4.26
CA ARG A 6 -12.47 27.01 4.68
C ARG A 6 -13.46 27.26 5.83
N ASN A 7 -12.97 27.83 6.93
CA ASN A 7 -13.71 28.12 8.17
C ASN A 7 -14.34 26.89 8.85
N LYS A 8 -13.94 25.67 8.49
CA LYS A 8 -14.38 24.42 9.12
C LYS A 8 -13.15 23.54 9.39
N PRO A 9 -12.43 23.78 10.50
CA PRO A 9 -11.32 22.93 10.91
C PRO A 9 -11.82 21.55 11.34
N LEU A 10 -10.93 20.56 11.33
CA LEU A 10 -11.24 19.23 11.85
C LEU A 10 -11.36 19.27 13.37
N ASP A 11 -12.44 18.67 13.86
CA ASP A 11 -12.63 18.38 15.27
C ASP A 11 -11.58 17.36 15.78
N ILE A 12 -11.35 17.35 17.09
CA ILE A 12 -10.41 16.45 17.77
C ILE A 12 -10.72 14.99 17.42
N ALA A 13 -11.99 14.57 17.48
CA ALA A 13 -12.38 13.20 17.15
C ALA A 13 -12.07 12.86 15.69
N GLN A 14 -12.34 13.78 14.76
CA GLN A 14 -12.05 13.59 13.34
C GLN A 14 -10.54 13.47 13.06
N ARG A 15 -9.70 14.21 13.80
CA ARG A 15 -8.24 14.10 13.72
C ARG A 15 -7.77 12.74 14.23
N PHE A 16 -8.30 12.26 15.35
CA PHE A 16 -7.98 10.92 15.86
C PHE A 16 -8.35 9.84 14.84
N ILE A 17 -9.56 9.86 14.30
CA ILE A 17 -10.01 8.92 13.26
C ILE A 17 -9.07 8.96 12.05
N ASN A 18 -8.74 10.16 11.57
CA ASN A 18 -7.81 10.31 10.44
C ASN A 18 -6.41 9.76 10.76
N ARG A 19 -5.92 9.92 11.99
CA ARG A 19 -4.63 9.35 12.44
C ARG A 19 -4.65 7.83 12.43
N PHE A 20 -5.72 7.21 12.94
CA PHE A 20 -5.90 5.75 12.91
C PHE A 20 -5.96 5.21 11.48
N ILE A 21 -6.71 5.87 10.59
CA ILE A 21 -6.76 5.47 9.17
C ILE A 21 -5.38 5.61 8.52
N SER A 22 -4.67 6.71 8.82
CA SER A 22 -3.37 6.99 8.21
C SER A 22 -2.29 5.98 8.62
N SER A 23 -2.35 5.45 9.85
CA SER A 23 -1.38 4.45 10.32
C SER A 23 -1.45 3.13 9.54
N VAL A 24 -2.65 2.77 9.08
CA VAL A 24 -2.87 1.61 8.20
C VAL A 24 -2.56 1.95 6.75
N ARG A 25 -3.08 3.09 6.27
CA ARG A 25 -2.94 3.54 4.87
C ARG A 25 -1.49 3.63 4.44
N TYR A 26 -0.61 4.17 5.29
CA TYR A 26 0.82 4.28 4.99
C TYR A 26 1.44 2.91 4.66
N LYS A 27 1.12 1.86 5.42
CA LYS A 27 1.65 0.51 5.20
C LYS A 27 1.21 -0.06 3.83
N VAL A 28 -0.05 0.18 3.46
CA VAL A 28 -0.62 -0.27 2.18
C VAL A 28 0.01 0.49 1.02
N GLU A 29 0.04 1.83 1.10
CA GLU A 29 0.58 2.68 0.02
C GLU A 29 2.08 2.49 -0.19
N GLN A 30 2.86 2.29 0.89
CA GLN A 30 4.28 1.94 0.79
C GLN A 30 4.48 0.61 0.07
N THR A 31 3.66 -0.40 0.36
CA THR A 31 3.75 -1.71 -0.29
C THR A 31 3.45 -1.59 -1.79
N ILE A 32 2.38 -0.89 -2.16
CA ILE A 32 2.04 -0.62 -3.57
C ILE A 32 3.16 0.17 -4.27
N GLY A 33 3.67 1.22 -3.63
CA GLY A 33 4.76 2.04 -4.18
C GLY A 33 6.06 1.26 -4.35
N THR A 34 6.33 0.30 -3.47
CA THR A 34 7.49 -0.60 -3.56
C THR A 34 7.32 -1.59 -4.70
N LEU A 35 6.13 -2.19 -4.86
CA LEU A 35 5.85 -3.09 -5.99
C LEU A 35 6.01 -2.36 -7.33
N LYS A 36 5.48 -1.14 -7.45
CA LYS A 36 5.58 -0.36 -8.70
C LYS A 36 7.02 0.05 -9.03
N ARG A 37 7.80 0.53 -8.05
CA ARG A 37 9.15 1.08 -8.28
C ARG A 37 10.26 0.03 -8.22
N GLY A 38 10.21 -0.87 -7.24
CA GLY A 38 11.25 -1.86 -6.98
C GLY A 38 11.04 -3.17 -7.76
N TYR A 39 9.79 -3.60 -7.92
CA TYR A 39 9.45 -4.84 -8.63
C TYR A 39 8.94 -4.59 -10.05
N GLN A 40 8.99 -3.33 -10.52
CA GLN A 40 8.53 -2.91 -11.86
C GLN A 40 7.08 -3.29 -12.17
N PHE A 41 6.25 -3.51 -11.15
CA PHE A 41 4.85 -3.90 -11.28
C PHE A 41 3.93 -2.68 -11.50
N PHE A 42 4.29 -1.81 -12.45
CA PHE A 42 3.50 -0.63 -12.80
C PHE A 42 2.46 -0.91 -13.89
N ARG A 43 2.63 -1.99 -14.65
CA ARG A 43 1.72 -2.48 -15.69
C ARG A 43 1.75 -4.00 -15.69
N MET A 44 0.58 -4.63 -15.89
CA MET A 44 0.51 -6.07 -16.08
C MET A 44 1.25 -6.49 -17.35
N ARG A 45 2.14 -7.48 -17.22
CA ARG A 45 2.88 -8.02 -18.36
C ARG A 45 2.00 -8.94 -19.20
N TYR A 46 1.18 -9.75 -18.53
CA TYR A 46 0.37 -10.76 -19.19
C TYR A 46 -1.06 -10.28 -19.45
N LYS A 47 -1.64 -10.77 -20.56
CA LYS A 47 -3.07 -10.60 -20.85
C LYS A 47 -3.89 -11.69 -20.16
N GLY A 48 -5.07 -11.31 -19.69
CA GLY A 48 -6.01 -12.20 -18.99
C GLY A 48 -5.79 -12.22 -17.48
N LEU A 49 -6.89 -12.39 -16.74
CA LEU A 49 -6.90 -12.31 -15.27
C LEU A 49 -6.07 -13.42 -14.62
N GLU A 50 -6.11 -14.64 -15.16
CA GLU A 50 -5.38 -15.78 -14.59
C GLU A 50 -3.86 -15.53 -14.54
N LYS A 51 -3.27 -15.15 -15.68
CA LYS A 51 -1.83 -14.88 -15.77
C LYS A 51 -1.43 -13.61 -15.01
N GLY A 52 -2.28 -12.58 -15.01
CA GLY A 52 -2.06 -11.37 -14.21
C GLY A 52 -2.08 -11.66 -12.71
N ASN A 53 -2.99 -12.53 -12.24
CA ASN A 53 -3.05 -12.96 -10.85
C ASN A 53 -1.80 -13.75 -10.46
N MET A 54 -1.33 -14.66 -11.33
CA MET A 54 -0.08 -15.37 -11.11
C MET A 54 1.11 -14.40 -10.95
N GLU A 55 1.25 -13.43 -11.86
CA GLU A 55 2.30 -12.41 -11.81
C GLU A 55 2.25 -11.60 -10.51
N PHE A 56 1.05 -11.17 -10.10
CA PHE A 56 0.85 -10.44 -8.85
C PHE A 56 1.26 -11.27 -7.62
N LEU A 57 0.81 -12.52 -7.55
CA LEU A 57 1.10 -13.42 -6.43
C LEU A 57 2.61 -13.69 -6.31
N LEU A 58 3.32 -13.91 -7.42
CA LEU A 58 4.76 -14.10 -7.42
C LEU A 58 5.51 -12.86 -6.90
N ASN A 59 5.12 -11.67 -7.36
CA ASN A 59 5.70 -10.42 -6.85
C ASN A 59 5.41 -10.20 -5.37
N ALA A 60 4.19 -10.49 -4.92
CA ALA A 60 3.79 -10.37 -3.51
C ALA A 60 4.57 -11.35 -2.62
N MET A 61 4.77 -12.60 -3.06
CA MET A 61 5.59 -13.58 -2.35
C MET A 61 7.04 -13.13 -2.25
N ALA A 62 7.64 -12.68 -3.35
CA ALA A 62 9.02 -12.17 -3.34
C ALA A 62 9.19 -10.93 -2.44
N PHE A 63 8.22 -10.02 -2.43
CA PHE A 63 8.19 -8.89 -1.49
C PHE A 63 8.16 -9.34 -0.03
N ASN A 64 7.26 -10.28 0.30
CA ASN A 64 7.12 -10.78 1.67
C ASN A 64 8.37 -11.52 2.14
N LEU A 65 8.99 -12.35 1.28
CA LEU A 65 10.25 -13.05 1.60
C LEU A 65 11.39 -12.08 1.87
N LYS A 66 11.58 -11.07 1.01
CA LYS A 66 12.60 -10.04 1.24
C LYS A 66 12.37 -9.27 2.54
N LYS A 67 11.11 -8.95 2.84
CA LYS A 67 10.73 -8.25 4.07
C LYS A 67 10.96 -9.13 5.31
N ALA A 68 10.67 -10.42 5.23
CA ALA A 68 10.90 -11.38 6.31
C ALA A 68 12.41 -11.54 6.61
N ALA A 69 13.24 -11.64 5.57
CA ALA A 69 14.69 -11.69 5.74
C ALA A 69 15.21 -10.44 6.49
N ALA A 70 14.76 -9.25 6.08
CA ALA A 70 15.12 -7.99 6.73
C ALA A 70 14.54 -7.79 8.14
N MET A 71 13.68 -8.70 8.64
CA MET A 71 13.18 -8.69 10.01
C MET A 71 13.98 -9.60 10.94
N ILE A 72 14.76 -10.53 10.38
CA ILE A 72 15.55 -11.51 11.13
C ILE A 72 17.01 -11.02 11.29
N GLU A 73 17.49 -10.21 10.34
CA GLU A 73 18.71 -9.40 10.45
C GLU A 73 18.54 -8.22 11.42
#